data_AF-A0A969PVQ9-F1
#
_entry.id   AF-A0A969PVQ9-F1
#
_cell.length_a   1.000
_cell.length_b   1.000
_cell.length_c   1.000
_cell.angle_alpha   90.00
_cell.angle_beta   90.00
_cell.angle_gamma   90.00
#
_symmetry.space_group_name_H-M   'P 1'
#
loop_
_entity.id
_entity.type
_entity.pdbx_description
1 polymer ?
#
loop_
_entity_poly.entity_id
_entity_poly.type
_entity_poly.pdbx_seq_one_letter_code
_entity_poly.pdbx_strand_id
1 'polypeptide(L)' 'MSNTTHWYIVKTQEGHCQIVAIDNDRVPEESDKWGPFNSQDDAIARRIGLIRSGKCQPI' A
#
# COMPACT_ATOMS: atom_id res chain seq x y z
N MET A 1 1.89 24.09 -7.66
CA MET A 1 0.97 22.93 -7.56
C MET A 1 1.82 21.67 -7.42
N SER A 2 2.14 21.28 -6.20
CA SER A 2 2.91 20.07 -5.91
C SER A 2 1.96 18.87 -5.86
N ASN A 3 1.81 18.14 -6.98
CA ASN A 3 1.19 16.82 -6.98
C ASN A 3 2.18 15.85 -6.34
N THR A 4 2.16 15.75 -5.01
CA THR A 4 2.92 14.73 -4.30
C THR A 4 2.15 13.43 -4.40
N THR A 5 2.49 12.60 -5.38
CA THR A 5 1.96 11.24 -5.50
C THR A 5 2.44 10.42 -4.30
N HIS A 6 1.51 9.99 -3.47
CA HIS A 6 1.80 9.16 -2.32
C HIS A 6 1.42 7.71 -2.60
N TRP A 7 2.30 6.78 -2.26
CA TRP A 7 2.08 5.36 -2.47
C TRP A 7 1.58 4.69 -1.20
N TYR A 8 0.57 3.86 -1.31
CA TYR A 8 0.02 3.10 -0.18
C TYR A 8 -0.04 1.62 -0.52
N ILE A 9 0.06 0.79 0.50
CA ILE A 9 -0.25 -0.63 0.44
C ILE A 9 -1.61 -0.83 1.10
N VAL A 10 -2.59 -1.37 0.39
CA VAL A 10 -3.94 -1.65 0.91
C VAL A 10 -4.16 -3.14 0.90
N LYS A 11 -4.59 -3.69 2.05
CA LYS A 11 -5.00 -5.08 2.17
C LYS A 11 -6.43 -5.25 1.67
N THR A 12 -6.60 -6.18 0.75
CA THR A 12 -7.91 -6.62 0.25
C THR A 12 -8.58 -7.56 1.26
N GLN A 13 -9.90 -7.74 1.13
CA GLN A 13 -10.67 -8.69 1.95
C GLN A 13 -10.18 -10.14 1.80
N GLU A 14 -9.59 -10.48 0.65
CA GLU A 14 -8.98 -11.79 0.38
C GLU A 14 -7.62 -11.97 1.07
N GLY A 15 -7.09 -10.92 1.72
CA GLY A 15 -5.83 -10.95 2.45
C GLY A 15 -4.59 -10.63 1.61
N HIS A 16 -4.74 -10.43 0.31
CA HIS A 16 -3.68 -9.92 -0.57
C HIS A 16 -3.48 -8.42 -0.36
N CYS A 17 -2.28 -7.93 -0.64
CA CYS A 17 -1.96 -6.50 -0.55
C CYS A 17 -1.64 -5.92 -1.92
N GLN A 18 -2.23 -4.76 -2.23
CA GLN A 18 -2.08 -4.03 -3.48
C GLN A 18 -1.39 -2.70 -3.22
N ILE A 19 -0.55 -2.27 -4.16
CA ILE A 19 0.12 -0.96 -4.11
C ILE A 19 -0.68 0.00 -4.99
N VAL A 20 -1.07 1.13 -4.42
CA VAL A 20 -1.88 2.15 -5.09
C VAL A 20 -1.19 3.51 -4.98
N ALA A 21 -1.14 4.24 -6.08
CA ALA A 21 -0.77 5.65 -6.11
C ALA A 21 -2.02 6.49 -5.82
N ILE A 22 -1.94 7.37 -4.84
CA ILE A 22 -3.05 8.22 -4.44
C ILE A 22 -2.61 9.66 -4.56
N ASP A 23 -3.16 10.32 -5.57
CA ASP A 23 -2.91 11.73 -5.85
C ASP A 23 -3.88 12.65 -5.09
N ASN A 24 -5.06 12.16 -4.68
CA ASN A 24 -6.03 12.86 -3.81
C ASN A 24 -7.08 11.88 -3.22
N ASP A 25 -6.93 11.50 -1.95
CA ASP A 25 -7.99 11.11 -0.99
C ASP A 25 -8.99 9.99 -1.33
N ARG A 26 -8.55 8.91 -2.00
CA ARG A 26 -9.38 7.70 -2.15
C ARG A 26 -8.71 6.44 -1.61
N VAL A 27 -8.13 6.51 -0.41
CA VAL A 27 -7.80 5.27 0.31
C VAL A 27 -9.06 4.84 1.07
N PRO A 28 -9.53 3.59 0.92
CA PRO A 28 -10.55 3.05 1.81
C PRO A 28 -10.12 3.25 3.28
N GLU A 29 -10.97 3.86 4.11
CA GLU A 29 -10.68 4.03 5.55
C GLU A 29 -10.80 2.72 6.32
N GLU A 30 -11.67 1.82 5.86
CA GLU A 30 -12.01 0.58 6.57
C GLU A 30 -11.06 -0.59 6.26
N SER A 31 -10.05 -0.40 5.40
CA SER A 31 -9.08 -1.44 5.05
C SER A 31 -7.74 -1.22 5.72
N ASP A 32 -7.09 -2.31 6.17
CA ASP A 32 -5.71 -2.26 6.65
C ASP A 32 -4.80 -1.65 5.56
N LYS A 33 -4.16 -0.51 5.89
CA LYS A 33 -3.31 0.24 4.98
C LYS A 33 -1.98 0.64 5.60
N TRP A 34 -0.95 0.70 4.77
CA TRP A 34 0.40 1.15 5.15
C TRP A 34 0.90 2.20 4.17
N GLY A 35 1.52 3.27 4.68
CA GLY A 35 2.00 4.42 3.90
C GLY A 35 1.68 5.74 4.62
N PRO A 36 1.86 6.89 3.94
CA PRO A 36 2.33 7.02 2.56
C PRO A 36 3.82 6.68 2.38
N PHE A 37 4.18 6.18 1.20
CA PHE A 37 5.56 5.98 0.77
C PHE A 37 5.91 6.96 -0.35
N ASN A 38 7.18 7.34 -0.40
CA ASN A 38 7.69 8.37 -1.32
C ASN A 38 7.83 7.85 -2.77
N SER A 39 7.89 6.54 -2.96
CA SER A 39 7.99 5.92 -4.28
C SER A 39 7.31 4.56 -4.30
N GLN A 40 7.00 4.09 -5.52
CA GLN A 40 6.47 2.76 -5.73
C GLN A 40 7.46 1.69 -5.24
N ASP A 41 8.77 1.89 -5.46
CA ASP A 41 9.81 0.93 -5.07
C ASP A 41 9.89 0.74 -3.55
N ASP A 42 9.75 1.82 -2.76
CA ASP A 42 9.67 1.72 -1.31
C ASP A 42 8.41 0.95 -0.89
N ALA A 43 7.26 1.24 -1.50
CA ALA A 43 6.03 0.49 -1.27
C ALA A 43 6.18 -1.00 -1.63
N ILE A 44 6.91 -1.35 -2.69
CA ILE A 44 7.21 -2.75 -3.07
C ILE A 44 8.05 -3.43 -1.99
N ALA A 45 9.14 -2.80 -1.55
CA ALA A 45 10.02 -3.35 -0.52
C ALA A 45 9.25 -3.60 0.79
N ARG A 46 8.38 -2.65 1.17
CA ARG A 46 7.52 -2.74 2.36
C ARG A 46 6.48 -3.84 2.23
N ARG A 47 5.84 -3.99 1.06
CA ARG A 47 4.89 -5.07 0.77
C ARG A 47 5.53 -6.45 0.96
N ILE A 48 6.77 -6.65 0.49
CA ILE A 48 7.49 -7.91 0.69
C ILE A 48 7.69 -8.20 2.19
N GLY A 49 8.03 -7.18 2.99
CA GLY A 49 8.11 -7.32 4.44
C GLY A 49 6.78 -7.71 5.10
N LEU A 50 5.66 -7.16 4.60
CA LEU A 50 4.33 -7.53 5.06
C LEU A 50 3.97 -8.97 4.72
N ILE A 51 4.41 -9.48 3.57
CA ILE A 51 4.26 -10.90 3.20
C ILE A 51 5.07 -11.78 4.15
N ARG A 52 6.34 -11.46 4.38
CA ARG A 52 7.22 -12.23 5.29
C ARG A 52 6.75 -12.26 6.74
N SER A 53 5.99 -11.24 7.17
CA SER A 53 5.40 -11.17 8.52
C SER A 53 3.98 -11.73 8.60
N GLY A 54 3.45 -12.30 7.51
CA GLY A 54 2.11 -12.90 7.46
C GLY A 54 0.96 -11.89 7.44
N LYS A 55 1.25 -10.59 7.29
CA LYS A 55 0.23 -9.54 7.21
C LYS A 55 -0.48 -9.51 5.86
N CYS A 56 0.24 -9.89 4.80
CA CYS A 56 -0.25 -9.99 3.44
C CYS A 56 -0.01 -11.40 2.89
N GLN A 57 -0.96 -11.90 2.10
CA GLN A 57 -0.77 -13.15 1.35
C GLN A 57 0.06 -12.89 0.08
N PRO A 58 1.02 -13.78 -0.26
CA PRO A 58 1.64 -13.77 -1.57
C PRO A 58 0.59 -14.05 -2.66
N ILE A 59 0.87 -13.62 -3.89
CA ILE A 59 0.08 -13.94 -5.09
C ILE A 59 0.88 -14.95 -5.90
#